data_AF-A0A509L633-F1
#
_entry.id   AF-A0A509L633-F1
#
_cell.length_a   1.000
_cell.length_b   1.000
_cell.length_c   1.000
_cell.angle_alpha   90.00
_cell.angle_beta   90.00
_cell.angle_gamma   90.00
#
_symmetry.space_group_name_H-M   'P 1'
#
loop_
_entity.id
_entity.type
_entity.pdbx_description
1 polymer ?
#
loop_
_entity_poly.entity_id
_entity_poly.type
_entity_poly.pdbx_seq_one_letter_code
_entity_poly.pdbx_strand_id
1 'polypeptide(L)' 'FVTQIKEKNAQIVCLSALLTTTMPMMKQTIDAIVEAGLRDQVKIMVGGAPVTQAFADEIGADGFASDAGSAAKLGKTLAA' A
#
# COMPACT_ATOMS: atom_id res chain seq x y z
N PHE A 1 10.02 4.97 5.90
CA PHE A 1 9.37 3.67 5.59
C PHE A 1 10.33 2.72 4.88
N VAL A 2 11.04 3.13 3.81
CA VAL A 2 12.00 2.29 3.08
C VAL A 2 13.00 1.55 3.99
N THR A 3 13.65 2.24 4.93
CA THR A 3 14.60 1.62 5.87
C THR A 3 13.93 0.53 6.71
N GLN A 4 12.74 0.80 7.23
CA GLN A 4 11.99 -0.15 8.07
C GLN A 4 11.52 -1.38 7.29
N ILE A 5 11.20 -1.23 6.01
CA ILE A 5 10.88 -2.35 5.13
C ILE A 5 12.07 -3.31 5.05
N LYS A 6 13.28 -2.76 4.85
CA LYS A 6 14.53 -3.55 4.81
C LYS A 6 14.86 -4.19 6.15
N GLU A 7 14.81 -3.42 7.23
CA GLU A 7 15.19 -3.90 8.58
C GLU A 7 14.25 -4.99 9.09
N LYS A 8 12.94 -4.89 8.80
CA LYS A 8 11.93 -5.81 9.32
C LYS A 8 11.55 -6.91 8.34
N ASN A 9 12.12 -6.92 7.13
CA ASN A 9 11.70 -7.79 6.03
C ASN A 9 10.17 -7.78 5.88
N ALA A 10 9.60 -6.57 5.84
CA ALA A 10 8.16 -6.41 5.83
C ALA A 10 7.57 -7.00 4.55
N GLN A 11 6.63 -7.95 4.68
CA GLN A 11 5.99 -8.56 3.51
C GLN A 11 4.87 -7.69 2.93
N ILE A 12 4.22 -6.89 3.77
CA ILE A 12 3.11 -6.02 3.38
C ILE A 12 3.34 -4.60 3.90
N VAL A 13 3.10 -3.61 3.03
CA VAL A 13 3.06 -2.19 3.36
C VAL A 13 1.63 -1.69 3.15
N CYS A 14 0.99 -1.22 4.21
CA CYS A 14 -0.36 -0.66 4.15
C CYS A 14 -0.32 0.87 4.25
N LEU A 15 -0.97 1.56 3.32
CA LEU A 15 -1.12 3.02 3.31
C LEU A 15 -2.59 3.39 3.54
N SER A 16 -2.83 4.43 4.33
CA SER A 16 -4.17 4.94 4.61
C SER A 16 -4.22 6.45 4.45
N ALA A 17 -5.27 6.95 3.79
CA ALA A 17 -5.54 8.37 3.62
C ALA A 17 -7.02 8.64 3.86
N LEU A 18 -7.32 9.58 4.76
CA LEU A 18 -8.69 10.05 4.99
C LEU A 18 -8.96 11.40 4.31
N LEU A 19 -7.91 12.10 3.91
CA LEU A 19 -7.98 13.39 3.22
C LEU A 19 -7.59 13.21 1.76
N THR A 20 -8.37 13.78 0.85
CA THR A 20 -8.09 13.74 -0.60
C THR A 20 -6.74 14.39 -0.93
N THR A 21 -6.37 15.43 -0.19
CA THR A 21 -5.06 16.11 -0.32
C THR A 21 -3.88 15.23 0.05
N THR A 22 -4.09 14.16 0.83
CA THR A 22 -3.02 13.21 1.20
C THR A 22 -2.94 12.00 0.26
N MET A 23 -3.92 11.79 -0.62
CA MET A 23 -3.89 10.67 -1.57
C MET A 23 -2.65 10.67 -2.48
N PRO A 24 -2.18 11.82 -3.02
CA PRO A 24 -0.96 11.83 -3.85
C PRO A 24 0.30 11.35 -3.11
N MET A 25 0.35 11.49 -1.78
CA MET A 25 1.46 10.99 -0.96
C MET A 25 1.56 9.46 -1.00
N MET A 26 0.45 8.75 -1.23
CA MET A 26 0.46 7.30 -1.41
C MET A 26 1.29 6.91 -2.62
N LYS A 27 1.06 7.58 -3.75
CA LYS A 27 1.84 7.37 -4.98
C LYS A 27 3.33 7.66 -4.74
N GLN A 28 3.65 8.78 -4.11
CA GLN A 28 5.05 9.12 -3.79
C GLN A 28 5.72 8.08 -2.90
N THR A 29 4.97 7.46 -1.99
CA THR A 29 5.47 6.38 -1.14
C THR A 29 5.75 5.12 -1.95
N ILE A 30 4.87 4.76 -2.89
CA ILE A 30 5.06 3.62 -3.80
C ILE A 30 6.27 3.86 -4.70
N ASP A 31 6.36 5.04 -5.34
CA ASP A 31 7.48 5.42 -6.19
C ASP A 31 8.81 5.32 -5.43
N ALA A 32 8.88 5.79 -4.18
CA ALA A 32 10.07 5.67 -3.35
C ALA A 32 10.43 4.21 -2.98
N ILE A 33 9.44 3.32 -2.84
CA ILE A 33 9.68 1.87 -2.63
C ILE A 33 10.25 1.23 -3.92
N VAL A 34 9.75 1.65 -5.08
CA VAL A 34 10.25 1.22 -6.40
C VAL A 34 11.68 1.70 -6.61
N GLU A 35 11.98 2.98 -6.38
CA GLU A 35 13.33 3.55 -6.48
C GLU A 35 14.32 2.87 -5.53
N ALA A 36 13.85 2.41 -4.37
CA ALA A 36 14.67 1.67 -3.43
C ALA A 36 14.94 0.19 -3.82
N GLY A 37 14.37 -0.28 -4.93
CA GLY A 37 14.49 -1.66 -5.42
C GLY A 37 13.71 -2.68 -4.58
N LEU A 38 12.68 -2.24 -3.87
CA LEU A 38 11.93 -3.08 -2.92
C LEU A 38 10.54 -3.50 -3.43
N ARG A 39 10.12 -2.99 -4.60
CA ARG A 39 8.75 -3.19 -5.10
C ARG A 39 8.36 -4.66 -5.26
N ASP A 40 9.30 -5.50 -5.68
CA ASP A 40 9.05 -6.94 -5.88
C ASP A 40 9.10 -7.75 -4.57
N GLN A 41 9.64 -7.16 -3.50
CA GLN A 41 9.82 -7.82 -2.21
C GLN A 41 8.65 -7.60 -1.26
N VAL A 42 7.80 -6.60 -1.54
CA VAL A 42 6.68 -6.22 -0.68
C VAL A 42 5.39 -6.10 -1.46
N LYS A 43 4.28 -6.49 -0.82
CA LYS A 43 2.93 -6.20 -1.31
C LYS A 43 2.44 -4.89 -0.73
N ILE A 44 1.89 -4.01 -1.56
CA ILE A 44 1.42 -2.70 -1.15
C ILE A 44 -0.11 -2.69 -1.16
N MET A 45 -0.71 -2.34 -0.04
CA MET A 45 -2.15 -2.21 0.12
C MET A 45 -2.53 -0.77 0.43
N VAL A 46 -3.65 -0.30 -0.11
CA VAL A 46 -4.16 1.05 0.17
C VAL A 46 -5.60 1.03 0.65
N GLY A 47 -5.97 2.02 1.46
CA GLY A 47 -7.33 2.17 1.97
C GLY A 47 -7.60 3.55 2.55
N GLY A 48 -8.83 3.75 3.02
CA GLY A 48 -9.32 5.01 3.56
C GLY A 48 -10.57 5.51 2.85
N ALA A 49 -11.30 6.42 3.49
CA ALA A 49 -12.62 6.86 3.02
C ALA A 49 -12.69 7.40 1.58
N PRO A 50 -11.72 8.20 1.07
CA PRO A 50 -11.73 8.69 -0.31
C PRO A 50 -11.03 7.75 -1.31
N VAL A 51 -10.44 6.64 -0.84
CA VAL A 51 -9.66 5.74 -1.70
C VAL A 51 -10.61 4.77 -2.42
N THR A 52 -10.31 4.50 -3.69
CA THR A 52 -11.07 3.58 -4.53
C THR A 52 -10.13 2.55 -5.16
N GLN A 53 -10.69 1.44 -5.67
CA GLN A 53 -9.93 0.46 -6.45
C GLN A 53 -9.23 1.13 -7.65
N ALA A 54 -9.94 2.00 -8.37
CA ALA A 54 -9.37 2.70 -9.52
C ALA A 54 -8.14 3.54 -9.15
N PHE A 55 -8.17 4.22 -8.00
CA PHE A 55 -7.01 4.96 -7.51
C PHE A 55 -5.87 4.02 -7.12
N ALA A 56 -6.16 2.89 -6.48
CA ALA A 56 -5.17 1.88 -6.12
C ALA A 56 -4.45 1.32 -7.35
N ASP A 57 -5.21 1.03 -8.41
CA ASP A 57 -4.67 0.53 -9.68
C ASP A 57 -3.81 1.61 -10.38
N GLU A 58 -4.27 2.86 -10.37
CA GLU A 58 -3.55 4.01 -10.96
C GLU A 58 -2.18 4.23 -10.32
N ILE A 59 -2.08 4.09 -9.00
CA ILE A 59 -0.81 4.28 -8.27
C ILE A 59 0.05 3.01 -8.20
N GLY A 60 -0.42 1.88 -8.73
CA GLY A 60 0.32 0.62 -8.77
C GLY A 60 0.36 -0.16 -7.45
N ALA A 61 -0.67 -0.01 -6.60
CA ALA A 61 -0.84 -0.82 -5.41
C ALA A 61 -1.25 -2.26 -5.77
N ASP A 62 -0.89 -3.23 -4.94
CA ASP A 62 -1.26 -4.64 -5.10
C ASP A 62 -2.66 -4.96 -4.56
N GLY A 63 -3.25 -4.05 -3.78
CA GLY A 63 -4.56 -4.29 -3.18
C GLY A 63 -5.22 -3.04 -2.62
N PHE A 64 -6.55 -3.03 -2.65
CA PHE A 64 -7.39 -2.03 -2.02
C PHE A 64 -8.38 -2.70 -1.05
N ALA A 65 -8.63 -2.04 0.07
CA ALA A 65 -9.67 -2.46 1.00
C ALA A 65 -10.51 -1.26 1.46
N SER A 66 -11.83 -1.42 1.42
CA SER A 66 -12.81 -0.42 1.85
C SER A 66 -12.94 -0.32 3.37
N ASP A 67 -12.54 -1.35 4.11
CA ASP A 67 -12.71 -1.45 5.56
C ASP A 67 -11.65 -2.37 6.19
N ALA A 68 -11.56 -2.35 7.52
CA ALA A 68 -10.56 -3.12 8.25
C ALA A 68 -10.74 -4.65 8.12
N GLY A 69 -11.98 -5.14 8.00
CA GLY A 69 -12.26 -6.56 7.89
C GLY A 69 -11.83 -7.12 6.54
N SER A 70 -12.18 -6.41 5.46
CA SER A 70 -11.72 -6.74 4.11
C SER A 70 -10.19 -6.61 3.97
N ALA A 71 -9.57 -5.61 4.62
CA ALA A 71 -8.12 -5.44 4.64
C ALA A 71 -7.41 -6.64 5.29
N ALA A 72 -7.89 -7.13 6.43
CA ALA A 72 -7.30 -8.29 7.10
C ALA A 72 -7.35 -9.55 6.22
N LYS A 73 -8.47 -9.76 5.52
CA LYS A 73 -8.64 -10.90 4.60
C LYS A 73 -7.70 -10.78 3.40
N LEU A 74 -7.63 -9.59 2.79
CA LEU A 74 -6.76 -9.33 1.63
C LEU A 74 -5.29 -9.46 1.99
N GLY A 75 -4.86 -8.94 3.15
CA GLY A 75 -3.49 -9.10 3.63
C GLY A 75 -3.10 -10.56 3.79
N LYS A 76 -4.01 -11.42 4.27
CA LYS A 76 -3.76 -12.85 4.37
C LYS A 76 -3.59 -13.54 3.01
N THR A 77 -4.28 -13.06 1.98
CA THR A 77 -4.12 -13.56 0.60
C THR A 77 -2.82 -13.08 -0.05
N LEU A 78 -2.36 -11.88 0.30
CA LEU A 78 -1.15 -11.27 -0.28
C LEU A 78 0.16 -11.73 0.38
N ALA A 79 0.13 -12.11 1.65
CA ALA A 79 1.30 -12.67 2.37
C ALA A 79 1.39 -14.22 2.29
N ALA A 80 0.51 -14.86 1.54
CA ALA A 80 0.55 -16.30 1.29
C ALA A 80 1.47 -16.63 0.10
#